data_AF-A0A8H6XKN5-F1
#
_entry.id   AF-A0A8H6XKN5-F1
#
_cell.length_a   1.000
_cell.length_b   1.000
_cell.length_c   1.000
_cell.angle_alpha   90.00
_cell.angle_beta   90.00
_cell.angle_gamma   90.00
#
_symmetry.space_group_name_H-M   'P 1'
#
loop_
_entity.id
_entity.type
_entity.pdbx_description
1 polymer ?
#
loop_
_entity_poly.entity_id
_entity_poly.type
_entity_poly.pdbx_seq_one_letter_code
_entity_poly.pdbx_strand_id
1 'polypeptide(L)'
;MAEFQTPPEGVAFRIIGNVSGRAIYSRVTGDPVFGAVLASSGPSKESYWSLIKGTGSKDGLFLFKNRVTGKVLYSRSSAKPYVWHVDGGGRYFDNWFKFVPGTGVNAGMARLVAPSTDTVLVSRANTDEIANHPYAGYKVYSDQWFKFEYEKVEQVEMTIERVDFNLDHGKIISSTPRQLSSQTLANNTNSETELRFSMSASQDQTSSFEYTTGSPSVGAIIKGGIPTLSEDEFRVDTSIRQKWTYGKSETFKKTYTAKFPIEAASHSSVLVVSTVNVGELEVPYTLHLKSETGTKAQKQGIWRGLSSWDLRHSITHVVGLDKPTVTGSIISLNGSKFVATFIIDELQYIYSGSMNPTPGEFSVTTATLKYTSKQQLTGTRWYTGQVGISKVTLNIGNGPVASGPLPDDGRIDPASTVSGTGTWTTA
;
A
#
# COMPACT_ATOMS: atom_id res chain seq x y z
N MET A 1 -14.23 -11.65 -22.79
CA MET A 1 -15.20 -12.55 -22.09
C MET A 1 -14.41 -13.34 -21.05
N ALA A 2 -14.99 -13.58 -19.87
CA ALA A 2 -14.29 -14.33 -18.83
C ALA A 2 -14.13 -15.80 -19.23
N GLU A 3 -12.95 -16.37 -18.98
CA GLU A 3 -12.73 -17.81 -19.13
C GLU A 3 -13.50 -18.59 -18.06
N PHE A 4 -13.83 -19.85 -18.36
CA PHE A 4 -14.48 -20.72 -17.39
C PHE A 4 -13.52 -21.00 -16.21
N GLN A 5 -14.00 -20.74 -14.99
CA GLN A 5 -13.29 -21.08 -13.77
C GLN A 5 -14.04 -22.20 -13.05
N THR A 6 -13.34 -23.30 -12.77
CA THR A 6 -13.86 -24.39 -11.96
C THR A 6 -14.20 -23.87 -10.56
N PRO A 7 -15.43 -24.12 -10.04
CA PRO A 7 -15.76 -23.76 -8.67
C PRO A 7 -14.77 -24.36 -7.67
N PRO A 8 -14.32 -23.60 -6.65
CA PRO A 8 -13.47 -24.17 -5.62
C PRO A 8 -14.21 -25.27 -4.82
N GLU A 9 -13.45 -26.24 -4.34
CA GLU A 9 -13.98 -27.32 -3.50
C GLU A 9 -14.60 -26.75 -2.21
N GLY A 10 -15.77 -27.30 -1.82
CA GLY A 10 -16.50 -26.86 -0.63
C GLY A 10 -17.25 -25.52 -0.74
N VAL A 11 -17.00 -24.69 -1.76
CA VAL A 11 -17.73 -23.43 -1.99
C VAL A 11 -19.14 -23.72 -2.50
N ALA A 12 -20.13 -22.97 -1.98
CA ALA A 12 -21.53 -23.09 -2.38
C ALA A 12 -21.80 -22.36 -3.70
N PHE A 13 -22.53 -23.00 -4.60
CA PHE A 13 -23.01 -22.40 -5.84
C PHE A 13 -24.30 -23.06 -6.32
N ARG A 14 -25.06 -22.34 -7.13
CA ARG A 14 -26.18 -22.87 -7.91
C ARG A 14 -25.69 -23.34 -9.27
N ILE A 15 -26.20 -24.48 -9.72
CA ILE A 15 -25.94 -25.01 -11.06
C ILE A 15 -27.08 -24.54 -11.96
N ILE A 16 -26.83 -23.57 -12.83
CA ILE A 16 -27.89 -22.91 -13.62
C ILE A 16 -27.77 -23.30 -15.09
N GLY A 17 -28.83 -23.87 -15.66
CA GLY A 17 -28.92 -24.14 -17.09
C GLY A 17 -28.98 -22.85 -17.90
N ASN A 18 -28.17 -22.74 -18.95
CA ASN A 18 -28.06 -21.53 -19.75
C ASN A 18 -29.38 -21.20 -20.46
N VAL A 19 -29.96 -22.19 -21.16
CA VAL A 19 -31.21 -22.02 -21.91
C VAL A 19 -32.43 -21.96 -20.99
N SER A 20 -32.47 -22.80 -19.95
CA SER A 20 -33.61 -22.86 -19.04
C SER A 20 -33.68 -21.67 -18.08
N GLY A 21 -32.54 -21.07 -17.73
CA GLY A 21 -32.44 -20.11 -16.63
C GLY A 21 -32.79 -20.72 -15.27
N ARG A 22 -32.79 -22.05 -15.14
CA ARG A 22 -33.22 -22.77 -13.94
C ARG A 22 -32.04 -23.34 -13.17
N ALA A 23 -32.09 -23.24 -11.85
CA ALA A 23 -31.15 -23.81 -10.90
C ALA A 23 -31.58 -25.23 -10.49
N ILE A 24 -30.65 -26.18 -10.55
CA ILE A 24 -30.88 -27.55 -10.05
C ILE A 24 -31.06 -27.53 -8.54
N TYR A 25 -32.07 -28.20 -8.01
CA TYR A 25 -32.29 -28.35 -6.57
C TYR A 25 -32.40 -29.81 -6.12
N SER A 26 -32.18 -30.00 -4.83
CA SER A 26 -32.38 -31.28 -4.13
C SER A 26 -32.87 -30.98 -2.72
N ARG A 27 -33.98 -31.59 -2.30
CA ARG A 27 -34.64 -31.34 -1.01
C ARG A 27 -35.01 -32.62 -0.26
N VAL A 28 -35.27 -32.48 1.03
CA VAL A 28 -35.62 -33.61 1.92
C VAL A 28 -37.11 -33.94 1.83
N THR A 29 -37.95 -32.92 1.70
CA THR A 29 -39.41 -33.01 1.73
C THR A 29 -40.04 -32.28 0.55
N GLY A 30 -41.24 -32.69 0.15
CA GLY A 30 -41.99 -32.08 -0.95
C GLY A 30 -41.73 -32.79 -2.29
N ASP A 31 -42.79 -32.99 -3.06
CA ASP A 31 -42.73 -33.65 -4.37
C ASP A 31 -42.71 -32.60 -5.49
N PRO A 32 -41.78 -32.67 -6.46
CA PRO A 32 -40.65 -33.60 -6.54
C PRO A 32 -39.49 -33.22 -5.62
N VAL A 33 -38.75 -34.21 -5.10
CA VAL A 33 -37.59 -33.96 -4.20
C VAL A 33 -36.30 -33.54 -4.93
N PHE A 34 -36.32 -33.60 -6.27
CA PHE A 34 -35.22 -33.21 -7.14
C PHE A 34 -35.80 -32.62 -8.43
N GLY A 35 -35.18 -31.57 -8.96
CA GLY A 35 -35.63 -30.91 -10.18
C GLY A 35 -34.91 -29.60 -10.42
N ALA A 36 -35.55 -28.69 -11.14
CA ALA A 36 -35.02 -27.38 -11.47
C ALA A 36 -36.06 -26.27 -11.24
N VAL A 37 -35.63 -25.18 -10.60
CA VAL A 37 -36.48 -24.00 -10.31
C VAL A 37 -35.92 -22.77 -11.03
N LEU A 38 -36.77 -21.81 -11.43
CA LEU A 38 -36.31 -20.57 -12.04
C LEU A 38 -35.30 -19.85 -11.13
N ALA A 39 -34.11 -19.56 -11.65
CA ALA A 39 -33.07 -18.90 -10.86
C ALA A 39 -33.46 -17.47 -10.45
N SER A 40 -34.36 -16.84 -11.22
CA SER A 40 -34.97 -15.54 -10.95
C SER A 40 -35.93 -15.53 -9.77
N SER A 41 -36.44 -16.69 -9.32
CA SER A 41 -37.26 -16.81 -8.11
C SER A 41 -36.47 -16.61 -6.81
N GLY A 42 -35.17 -16.29 -6.92
CA GLY A 42 -34.26 -16.12 -5.79
C GLY A 42 -33.53 -17.43 -5.42
N PRO A 43 -32.42 -17.33 -4.66
CA PRO A 43 -31.70 -18.50 -4.19
C PRO A 43 -32.49 -19.22 -3.08
N SER A 44 -32.64 -20.54 -3.20
CA SER A 44 -33.11 -21.41 -2.12
C SER A 44 -31.96 -22.27 -1.60
N LYS A 45 -31.98 -22.61 -0.30
CA LYS A 45 -30.95 -23.49 0.31
C LYS A 45 -30.81 -24.82 -0.46
N GLU A 46 -31.93 -25.34 -0.95
CA GLU A 46 -32.04 -26.59 -1.69
C GLU A 46 -31.36 -26.55 -3.07
N SER A 47 -31.15 -25.35 -3.62
CA SER A 47 -30.47 -25.14 -4.91
C SER A 47 -28.95 -25.01 -4.81
N TYR A 48 -28.38 -25.03 -3.60
CA TYR A 48 -26.94 -24.92 -3.40
C TYR A 48 -26.23 -26.26 -3.37
N TRP A 49 -25.17 -26.33 -4.17
CA TRP A 49 -24.27 -27.45 -4.32
C TRP A 49 -22.86 -27.03 -3.95
N SER A 50 -22.01 -28.01 -3.67
CA SER A 50 -20.57 -27.85 -3.52
C SER A 50 -19.86 -28.90 -4.35
N LEU A 51 -18.63 -28.60 -4.76
CA LEU A 51 -17.77 -29.58 -5.41
C LEU A 51 -16.93 -30.35 -4.40
N ILE A 52 -16.72 -31.63 -4.71
CA ILE A 52 -15.66 -32.47 -4.16
C ILE A 52 -14.79 -32.94 -5.33
N LYS A 53 -13.47 -32.81 -5.22
CA LYS A 53 -12.54 -33.24 -6.27
C LYS A 53 -12.32 -34.74 -6.18
N GLY A 54 -12.36 -35.41 -7.34
CA GLY A 54 -12.05 -36.82 -7.43
C GLY A 54 -10.56 -37.09 -7.24
N THR A 55 -10.25 -38.27 -6.72
CA THR A 55 -8.88 -38.75 -6.51
C THR A 55 -8.73 -40.15 -7.11
N GLY A 56 -7.49 -40.59 -7.32
CA GLY A 56 -7.20 -41.90 -7.89
C GLY A 56 -7.86 -42.07 -9.27
N SER A 57 -8.68 -43.11 -9.45
CA SER A 57 -9.37 -43.37 -10.72
C SER A 57 -10.43 -42.32 -11.10
N LYS A 58 -10.69 -41.34 -10.23
CA LYS A 58 -11.63 -40.22 -10.45
C LYS A 58 -10.90 -38.88 -10.55
N ASP A 59 -9.56 -38.89 -10.61
CA ASP A 59 -8.78 -37.66 -10.75
C ASP A 59 -9.22 -36.86 -11.99
N GLY A 60 -9.31 -35.54 -11.84
CA GLY A 60 -9.87 -34.64 -12.87
C GLY A 60 -11.41 -34.68 -13.01
N LEU A 61 -12.12 -35.47 -12.22
CA LEU A 61 -13.59 -35.47 -12.15
C LEU A 61 -14.09 -34.79 -10.87
N PHE A 62 -15.36 -34.42 -10.88
CA PHE A 62 -16.00 -33.64 -9.84
C PHE A 62 -17.33 -34.25 -9.41
N LEU A 63 -17.56 -34.24 -8.10
CA LEU A 63 -18.80 -34.69 -7.48
C LEU A 63 -19.58 -33.47 -6.99
N PHE A 64 -20.85 -33.35 -7.39
CA PHE A 64 -21.74 -32.31 -6.90
C PHE A 64 -22.50 -32.80 -5.68
N LYS A 65 -22.22 -32.22 -4.50
CA LYS A 65 -22.92 -32.54 -3.25
C LYS A 65 -23.86 -31.41 -2.87
N ASN A 66 -25.15 -31.72 -2.74
CA ASN A 66 -26.16 -30.76 -2.29
C ASN A 66 -25.94 -30.41 -0.82
N ARG A 67 -26.06 -29.12 -0.48
CA ARG A 67 -25.79 -28.65 0.89
C ARG A 67 -26.88 -29.01 1.90
N VAL A 68 -28.12 -29.16 1.48
CA VAL A 68 -29.25 -29.47 2.38
C VAL A 68 -29.35 -30.96 2.62
N THR A 69 -29.36 -31.75 1.55
CA THR A 69 -29.61 -33.20 1.68
C THR A 69 -28.34 -34.00 1.89
N GLY A 70 -27.16 -33.44 1.58
CA GLY A 70 -25.90 -34.18 1.55
C GLY A 70 -25.80 -35.21 0.40
N LYS A 71 -26.87 -35.36 -0.38
CA LYS A 71 -26.93 -36.25 -1.55
C LYS A 71 -26.11 -35.70 -2.71
N VAL A 72 -25.71 -36.58 -3.60
CA VAL A 72 -24.90 -36.25 -4.77
C VAL A 72 -25.68 -36.41 -6.07
N LEU A 73 -25.34 -35.59 -7.06
CA LEU A 73 -25.93 -35.68 -8.40
C LEU A 73 -25.42 -36.93 -9.13
N TYR A 74 -26.26 -37.55 -9.95
CA TYR A 74 -25.83 -38.59 -10.89
C TYR A 74 -26.42 -38.42 -12.28
N SER A 75 -25.77 -39.02 -13.29
CA SER A 75 -26.28 -39.13 -14.65
C SER A 75 -25.97 -40.50 -15.26
N ARG A 76 -27.01 -41.23 -15.69
CA ARG A 76 -26.90 -42.60 -16.22
C ARG A 76 -27.87 -42.86 -17.38
N SER A 77 -27.59 -43.91 -18.16
CA SER A 77 -28.38 -44.32 -19.33
C SER A 77 -29.22 -45.58 -19.11
N SER A 78 -28.89 -46.40 -18.10
CA SER A 78 -29.45 -47.75 -17.95
C SER A 78 -30.76 -47.81 -17.17
N ALA A 79 -30.98 -46.95 -16.18
CA ALA A 79 -32.14 -47.01 -15.29
C ALA A 79 -32.76 -45.62 -15.07
N LYS A 80 -34.10 -45.55 -15.09
CA LYS A 80 -34.84 -44.34 -14.75
C LYS A 80 -34.92 -44.12 -13.22
N PRO A 81 -34.98 -42.87 -12.74
CA PRO A 81 -34.72 -41.64 -13.49
C PRO A 81 -33.24 -41.59 -13.96
N TYR A 82 -33.00 -40.96 -15.12
CA TYR A 82 -31.68 -40.90 -15.74
C TYR A 82 -30.76 -39.87 -15.10
N VAL A 83 -31.34 -38.81 -14.53
CA VAL A 83 -30.66 -37.82 -13.69
C VAL A 83 -31.44 -37.68 -12.40
N TRP A 84 -30.73 -37.74 -11.26
CA TRP A 84 -31.33 -37.56 -9.94
C TRP A 84 -30.26 -37.27 -8.90
N HIS A 85 -30.65 -37.26 -7.62
CA HIS A 85 -29.73 -37.29 -6.49
C HIS A 85 -29.63 -38.67 -5.83
N VAL A 86 -28.55 -38.97 -5.11
CA VAL A 86 -28.42 -40.23 -4.37
C VAL A 86 -27.52 -40.06 -3.14
N ASP A 87 -27.72 -40.91 -2.14
CA ASP A 87 -26.78 -41.03 -1.02
C ASP A 87 -25.48 -41.73 -1.43
N GLY A 88 -24.50 -41.79 -0.51
CA GLY A 88 -23.28 -42.57 -0.72
C GLY A 88 -22.06 -41.79 -1.21
N GLY A 89 -22.12 -40.45 -1.20
CA GLY A 89 -20.92 -39.60 -1.26
C GLY A 89 -19.99 -39.84 -2.46
N GLY A 90 -20.55 -40.19 -3.63
CA GLY A 90 -19.75 -40.47 -4.83
C GLY A 90 -19.22 -41.90 -4.94
N ARG A 91 -19.86 -42.86 -4.25
CA ARG A 91 -19.57 -44.30 -4.36
C ARG A 91 -19.64 -44.79 -5.81
N TYR A 92 -20.60 -44.29 -6.59
CA TYR A 92 -20.87 -44.77 -7.94
C TYR A 92 -20.19 -43.90 -8.99
N PHE A 93 -19.73 -44.50 -10.09
CA PHE A 93 -19.02 -43.77 -11.15
C PHE A 93 -19.93 -42.76 -11.88
N ASP A 94 -21.24 -43.04 -11.94
CA ASP A 94 -22.24 -42.14 -12.51
C ASP A 94 -22.49 -40.86 -11.67
N ASN A 95 -21.86 -40.72 -10.51
CA ASN A 95 -21.88 -39.51 -9.69
C ASN A 95 -20.80 -38.48 -10.10
N TRP A 96 -19.87 -38.86 -10.98
CA TRP A 96 -18.67 -38.07 -11.26
C TRP A 96 -18.74 -37.42 -12.63
N PHE A 97 -18.51 -36.11 -12.65
CA PHE A 97 -18.65 -35.28 -13.83
C PHE A 97 -17.32 -34.65 -14.23
N LYS A 98 -17.10 -34.55 -15.53
CA LYS A 98 -16.05 -33.77 -16.16
C LYS A 98 -16.62 -32.44 -16.63
N PHE A 99 -15.90 -31.35 -16.37
CA PHE A 99 -16.18 -30.07 -17.00
C PHE A 99 -15.62 -30.03 -18.41
N VAL A 100 -16.46 -29.65 -19.37
CA VAL A 100 -16.03 -29.30 -20.73
C VAL A 100 -16.32 -27.80 -20.92
N PRO A 101 -15.31 -26.92 -20.75
CA PRO A 101 -15.46 -25.48 -20.88
C PRO A 101 -16.00 -25.05 -22.25
N GLY A 102 -16.83 -24.02 -22.25
CA GLY A 102 -17.35 -23.41 -23.47
C GLY A 102 -16.43 -22.35 -24.04
N THR A 103 -16.58 -22.11 -25.33
CA THR A 103 -15.89 -21.04 -26.08
C THR A 103 -16.91 -20.11 -26.74
N GLY A 104 -16.47 -18.94 -27.22
CA GLY A 104 -17.32 -17.96 -27.89
C GLY A 104 -18.50 -17.53 -27.02
N VAL A 105 -19.73 -17.70 -27.52
CA VAL A 105 -20.97 -17.34 -26.79
C VAL A 105 -21.19 -18.15 -25.51
N ASN A 106 -20.47 -19.26 -25.34
CA ASN A 106 -20.53 -20.11 -24.13
C ASN A 106 -19.30 -19.91 -23.24
N ALA A 107 -18.49 -18.87 -23.47
CA ALA A 107 -17.37 -18.54 -22.59
C ALA A 107 -17.87 -18.29 -21.15
N GLY A 108 -17.19 -18.85 -20.16
CA GLY A 108 -17.60 -18.80 -18.75
C GLY A 108 -18.62 -19.89 -18.35
N MET A 109 -19.04 -20.76 -19.27
CA MET A 109 -19.94 -21.89 -19.02
C MET A 109 -19.21 -23.22 -19.21
N ALA A 110 -19.80 -24.31 -18.73
CA ALA A 110 -19.32 -25.66 -18.99
C ALA A 110 -20.47 -26.64 -19.24
N ARG A 111 -20.18 -27.67 -20.04
CA ARG A 111 -21.01 -28.88 -20.07
C ARG A 111 -20.60 -29.80 -18.93
N LEU A 112 -21.59 -30.47 -18.35
CA LEU A 112 -21.43 -31.40 -17.23
C LEU A 112 -21.57 -32.83 -17.74
N VAL A 113 -20.43 -33.47 -18.00
CA VAL A 113 -20.36 -34.77 -18.67
C VAL A 113 -20.10 -35.85 -17.64
N ALA A 114 -20.91 -36.90 -17.56
CA ALA A 114 -20.64 -38.09 -16.76
C ALA A 114 -19.94 -39.14 -17.64
N PRO A 115 -18.59 -39.27 -17.58
CA PRO A 115 -17.85 -40.06 -18.57
C PRO A 115 -18.15 -41.55 -18.50
N SER A 116 -18.46 -42.08 -17.31
CA SER A 116 -18.72 -43.52 -17.11
C SER A 116 -20.00 -44.02 -17.78
N THR A 117 -20.92 -43.11 -18.08
CA THR A 117 -22.20 -43.44 -18.71
C THR A 117 -22.34 -42.80 -20.10
N ASP A 118 -21.30 -42.11 -20.56
CA ASP A 118 -21.26 -41.33 -21.79
C ASP A 118 -22.47 -40.39 -21.95
N THR A 119 -22.80 -39.68 -20.86
CA THR A 119 -23.94 -38.74 -20.84
C THR A 119 -23.51 -37.32 -20.51
N VAL A 120 -24.26 -36.35 -21.00
CA VAL A 120 -24.15 -34.93 -20.65
C VAL A 120 -25.48 -34.44 -20.08
N LEU A 121 -25.42 -33.64 -19.03
CA LEU A 121 -26.63 -33.04 -18.44
C LEU A 121 -27.29 -32.06 -19.40
N VAL A 122 -28.61 -31.98 -19.30
CA VAL A 122 -29.48 -31.15 -20.14
C VAL A 122 -30.46 -30.40 -19.27
N SER A 123 -30.58 -29.08 -19.50
CA SER A 123 -31.55 -28.21 -18.86
C SER A 123 -32.29 -27.39 -19.91
N ARG A 124 -33.53 -27.79 -20.21
CA ARG A 124 -34.35 -27.24 -21.30
C ARG A 124 -35.25 -26.10 -20.82
N ALA A 125 -35.62 -25.22 -21.75
CA ALA A 125 -36.67 -24.25 -21.51
C ALA A 125 -38.00 -24.97 -21.22
N ASN A 126 -38.85 -24.33 -20.41
CA ASN A 126 -40.23 -24.75 -20.16
C ASN A 126 -40.41 -26.15 -19.52
N THR A 127 -39.39 -26.69 -18.86
CA THR A 127 -39.51 -27.88 -18.01
C THR A 127 -38.73 -27.72 -16.71
N ASP A 128 -39.23 -28.35 -15.66
CA ASP A 128 -38.65 -28.42 -14.33
C ASP A 128 -37.77 -29.68 -14.18
N GLU A 129 -37.76 -30.54 -15.19
CA GLU A 129 -36.97 -31.77 -15.24
C GLU A 129 -35.55 -31.49 -15.73
N ILE A 130 -34.56 -32.04 -15.02
CA ILE A 130 -33.19 -32.17 -15.53
C ILE A 130 -33.08 -33.53 -16.19
N ALA A 131 -32.64 -33.53 -17.45
CA ALA A 131 -32.43 -34.74 -18.22
C ALA A 131 -30.94 -34.93 -18.53
N ASN A 132 -30.61 -36.01 -19.23
CA ASN A 132 -29.32 -36.17 -19.87
C ASN A 132 -29.50 -36.51 -21.36
N HIS A 133 -28.39 -36.45 -22.09
CA HIS A 133 -28.28 -36.81 -23.49
C HIS A 133 -26.97 -37.57 -23.71
N PRO A 134 -26.88 -38.49 -24.69
CA PRO A 134 -25.60 -39.07 -25.09
C PRO A 134 -24.52 -38.01 -25.40
N TYR A 135 -23.28 -38.23 -24.97
CA TYR A 135 -22.18 -37.27 -25.08
C TYR A 135 -21.27 -37.51 -26.29
N ALA A 136 -20.65 -38.69 -26.44
CA ALA A 136 -19.67 -38.94 -27.49
C ALA A 136 -20.33 -39.13 -28.87
N GLY A 137 -19.82 -38.44 -29.89
CA GLY A 137 -20.29 -38.57 -31.27
C GLY A 137 -21.60 -37.84 -31.59
N TYR A 138 -22.21 -37.15 -30.61
CA TYR A 138 -23.45 -36.41 -30.81
C TYR A 138 -23.24 -34.89 -30.94
N LYS A 139 -24.20 -34.25 -31.60
CA LYS A 139 -24.25 -32.78 -31.74
C LYS A 139 -24.34 -32.12 -30.36
N VAL A 140 -23.59 -31.04 -30.18
CA VAL A 140 -23.67 -30.19 -28.99
C VAL A 140 -24.89 -29.28 -29.09
N TYR A 141 -25.75 -29.30 -28.08
CA TYR A 141 -26.96 -28.49 -28.02
C TYR A 141 -26.83 -27.34 -27.00
N SER A 142 -27.60 -26.27 -27.19
CA SER A 142 -27.53 -25.06 -26.36
C SER A 142 -28.01 -25.31 -24.92
N ASP A 143 -28.86 -26.30 -24.70
CA ASP A 143 -29.42 -26.72 -23.42
C ASP A 143 -28.45 -27.58 -22.57
N GLN A 144 -27.24 -27.86 -23.07
CA GLN A 144 -26.19 -28.61 -22.36
C GLN A 144 -25.22 -27.71 -21.57
N TRP A 145 -25.37 -26.39 -21.66
CA TRP A 145 -24.45 -25.42 -21.04
C TRP A 145 -24.96 -24.99 -19.68
N PHE A 146 -24.07 -25.01 -18.69
CA PHE A 146 -24.36 -24.57 -17.32
C PHE A 146 -23.40 -23.47 -16.89
N LYS A 147 -23.92 -22.53 -16.11
CA LYS A 147 -23.15 -21.51 -15.40
C LYS A 147 -23.27 -21.73 -13.90
N PHE A 148 -22.24 -21.29 -13.19
CA PHE A 148 -22.20 -21.35 -11.73
C PHE A 148 -22.48 -19.97 -11.18
N GLU A 149 -23.57 -19.86 -10.43
CA GLU A 149 -23.85 -18.67 -9.65
C GLU A 149 -23.51 -18.99 -8.20
N TYR A 150 -22.39 -18.44 -7.74
CA TYR A 150 -21.96 -18.59 -6.36
C TYR A 150 -23.04 -18.07 -5.43
N GLU A 151 -23.20 -18.72 -4.28
CA GLU A 151 -23.97 -18.14 -3.19
C GLU A 151 -23.51 -16.70 -3.03
N LYS A 152 -24.42 -15.74 -3.26
CA LYS A 152 -24.10 -14.33 -3.05
C LYS A 152 -23.67 -14.24 -1.60
N VAL A 153 -22.37 -14.11 -1.42
CA VAL A 153 -21.74 -13.75 -0.16
C VAL A 153 -22.05 -12.27 0.05
N GLU A 154 -23.34 -11.92 0.12
CA GLU A 154 -23.71 -10.76 0.91
C GLU A 154 -23.37 -11.05 2.37
N GLN A 155 -23.46 -12.31 2.84
CA GLN A 155 -23.08 -12.69 4.20
C GLN A 155 -22.81 -14.21 4.37
N VAL A 156 -21.83 -14.80 3.67
CA VAL A 156 -21.05 -15.85 4.35
C VAL A 156 -19.94 -15.07 5.01
N GLU A 157 -20.11 -14.73 6.29
CA GLU A 157 -19.06 -14.12 7.10
C GLU A 157 -17.89 -15.12 7.18
N MET A 158 -17.05 -15.13 6.14
CA MET A 158 -15.74 -15.74 6.20
C MET A 158 -14.92 -14.82 7.09
N THR A 159 -14.75 -15.24 8.33
CA THR A 159 -13.90 -14.52 9.26
C THR A 159 -12.44 -14.73 8.86
N ILE A 160 -11.67 -13.65 8.88
CA ILE A 160 -10.22 -13.72 8.70
C ILE A 160 -9.63 -14.26 9.99
N GLU A 161 -9.12 -15.49 9.96
CA GLU A 161 -8.46 -16.12 11.12
C GLU A 161 -7.04 -15.58 11.30
N ARG A 162 -6.29 -15.46 10.19
CA ARG A 162 -4.88 -15.06 10.19
C ARG A 162 -4.46 -14.48 8.84
N VAL A 163 -3.44 -13.63 8.88
CA VAL A 163 -2.69 -13.17 7.72
C VAL A 163 -1.23 -13.60 7.88
N ASP A 164 -0.70 -14.33 6.91
CA ASP A 164 0.70 -14.75 6.87
C ASP A 164 1.43 -13.96 5.78
N PHE A 165 2.35 -13.08 6.18
CA PHE A 165 3.18 -12.31 5.26
C PHE A 165 4.38 -13.14 4.81
N ASN A 166 4.66 -13.15 3.50
CA ASN A 166 5.87 -13.72 2.93
C ASN A 166 6.98 -12.65 2.93
N LEU A 167 7.63 -12.48 4.08
CA LEU A 167 8.60 -11.42 4.34
C LEU A 167 9.86 -11.54 3.46
N ASP A 168 10.27 -12.77 3.13
CA ASP A 168 11.43 -13.05 2.26
C ASP A 168 11.21 -12.57 0.82
N HIS A 169 9.96 -12.33 0.44
CA HIS A 169 9.57 -11.81 -0.88
C HIS A 169 9.16 -10.33 -0.83
N GLY A 170 9.43 -9.64 0.28
CA GLY A 170 9.20 -8.22 0.43
C GLY A 170 10.08 -7.38 -0.50
N LYS A 171 9.56 -6.24 -0.96
CA LYS A 171 10.25 -5.31 -1.86
C LYS A 171 10.16 -3.88 -1.36
N ILE A 172 11.28 -3.17 -1.47
CA ILE A 172 11.34 -1.71 -1.35
C ILE A 172 11.09 -1.14 -2.75
N ILE A 173 9.96 -0.48 -2.94
CA ILE A 173 9.56 0.09 -4.24
C ILE A 173 10.17 1.49 -4.42
N SER A 174 10.22 2.26 -3.34
CA SER A 174 10.89 3.56 -3.29
C SER A 174 11.56 3.77 -1.94
N SER A 175 12.58 4.63 -1.88
CA SER A 175 13.22 5.03 -0.64
C SER A 175 13.87 6.39 -0.80
N THR A 176 13.45 7.34 0.04
CA THR A 176 14.03 8.69 0.09
C THR A 176 14.34 9.07 1.54
N PRO A 177 15.55 9.55 1.84
CA PRO A 177 15.87 10.06 3.16
C PRO A 177 15.02 11.29 3.50
N ARG A 178 14.48 11.33 4.72
CA ARG A 178 13.71 12.46 5.25
C ARG A 178 14.23 12.84 6.63
N GLN A 179 14.54 14.12 6.79
CA GLN A 179 14.87 14.69 8.10
C GLN A 179 13.60 14.78 8.97
N LEU A 180 13.68 14.25 10.19
CA LEU A 180 12.65 14.35 11.22
C LEU A 180 12.88 15.54 12.14
N SER A 181 14.13 15.78 12.53
CA SER A 181 14.51 16.82 13.48
C SER A 181 15.93 17.30 13.22
N SER A 182 16.19 18.56 13.57
CA SER A 182 17.52 19.16 13.61
C SER A 182 17.56 20.07 14.83
N GLN A 183 18.47 19.80 15.76
CA GLN A 183 18.63 20.57 16.99
C GLN A 183 20.09 20.92 17.22
N THR A 184 20.34 22.17 17.59
CA THR A 184 21.66 22.61 18.04
C THR A 184 21.63 22.77 19.55
N LEU A 185 22.49 22.05 20.24
CA LEU A 185 22.67 22.13 21.69
C LEU A 185 23.99 22.85 21.96
N ALA A 186 24.00 23.87 22.81
CA ALA A 186 25.20 24.67 23.11
C ALA A 186 25.64 24.48 24.57
N ASN A 187 26.92 24.21 24.77
CA ASN A 187 27.57 24.29 26.07
C ASN A 187 28.29 25.65 26.17
N ASN A 188 27.68 26.60 26.88
CA ASN A 188 28.26 27.94 27.11
C ASN A 188 29.05 28.03 28.42
N THR A 189 29.37 26.89 29.04
CA THR A 189 30.12 26.86 30.30
C THR A 189 31.62 26.76 30.03
N ASN A 190 32.43 27.09 31.04
CA ASN A 190 33.89 26.99 31.00
C ASN A 190 34.41 25.55 31.21
N SER A 191 33.52 24.56 31.28
CA SER A 191 33.84 23.16 31.49
C SER A 191 33.10 22.29 30.48
N GLU A 192 33.59 21.07 30.27
CA GLU A 192 32.83 20.06 29.56
C GLU A 192 31.51 19.76 30.29
N THR A 193 30.43 19.50 29.54
CA THR A 193 29.11 19.28 30.11
C THR A 193 28.31 18.30 29.25
N GLU A 194 27.53 17.43 29.91
CA GLU A 194 26.55 16.56 29.26
C GLU A 194 25.31 17.38 28.86
N LEU A 195 25.05 17.48 27.56
CA LEU A 195 23.81 18.01 26.99
C LEU A 195 22.85 16.85 26.74
N ARG A 196 21.53 17.13 26.79
CA ARG A 196 20.51 16.09 26.56
C ARG A 196 19.75 16.37 25.28
N PHE A 197 19.91 15.49 24.30
CA PHE A 197 19.06 15.48 23.12
C PHE A 197 17.73 14.78 23.42
N SER A 198 16.64 15.33 22.91
CA SER A 198 15.32 14.71 22.96
C SER A 198 14.54 15.09 21.71
N MET A 199 13.93 14.10 21.05
CA MET A 199 13.00 14.34 19.95
C MET A 199 11.73 13.51 20.09
N SER A 200 10.65 14.05 19.54
CA SER A 200 9.41 13.35 19.23
C SER A 200 8.89 13.87 17.90
N ALA A 201 8.86 13.01 16.89
CA ALA A 201 8.42 13.36 15.54
C ALA A 201 7.53 12.25 14.98
N SER A 202 6.47 12.61 14.28
CA SER A 202 5.53 11.64 13.70
C SER A 202 5.57 11.67 12.18
N GLN A 203 5.37 10.51 11.56
CA GLN A 203 5.22 10.34 10.13
C GLN A 203 3.91 9.64 9.82
N ASP A 204 3.18 10.17 8.85
CA ASP A 204 2.01 9.51 8.30
C ASP A 204 2.49 8.34 7.43
N GLN A 205 1.91 7.18 7.66
CA GLN A 205 2.14 5.92 6.96
C GLN A 205 0.82 5.42 6.40
N THR A 206 0.90 4.55 5.39
CA THR A 206 -0.30 3.93 4.80
C THR A 206 -0.19 2.42 4.78
N SER A 207 -1.35 1.76 4.73
CA SER A 207 -1.48 0.31 4.63
C SER A 207 -2.67 -0.04 3.74
N SER A 208 -2.46 -0.94 2.78
CA SER A 208 -3.46 -1.42 1.83
C SER A 208 -3.27 -2.92 1.58
N PHE A 209 -4.38 -3.64 1.44
CA PHE A 209 -4.41 -5.07 1.13
C PHE A 209 -5.12 -5.28 -0.22
N GLU A 210 -4.39 -5.83 -1.20
CA GLU A 210 -4.84 -6.00 -2.59
C GLU A 210 -4.84 -7.48 -3.02
N TYR A 211 -5.66 -7.83 -4.03
CA TYR A 211 -5.78 -9.20 -4.55
C TYR A 211 -4.91 -9.44 -5.78
N THR A 212 -4.32 -10.63 -5.83
CA THR A 212 -3.72 -11.17 -7.06
C THR A 212 -4.69 -12.04 -7.83
N THR A 213 -5.61 -12.78 -7.17
CA THR A 213 -6.62 -13.64 -7.83
C THR A 213 -7.89 -13.86 -6.99
N GLY A 214 -9.09 -13.66 -7.56
CA GLY A 214 -10.40 -14.07 -7.01
C GLY A 214 -10.98 -13.17 -5.90
N SER A 215 -12.01 -12.37 -6.22
CA SER A 215 -12.61 -11.39 -5.31
C SER A 215 -13.27 -12.03 -4.06
N PRO A 216 -12.95 -11.60 -2.83
CA PRO A 216 -13.92 -11.54 -1.75
C PRO A 216 -14.68 -10.20 -1.84
N SER A 217 -15.69 -10.08 -0.99
CA SER A 217 -16.36 -8.84 -0.67
C SER A 217 -15.35 -7.78 -0.20
N VAL A 218 -15.21 -6.70 -0.98
CA VAL A 218 -14.55 -5.45 -0.54
C VAL A 218 -15.16 -5.01 0.80
N GLY A 219 -14.34 -4.61 1.77
CA GLY A 219 -14.82 -4.15 3.09
C GLY A 219 -14.61 -5.09 4.28
N ALA A 220 -14.01 -6.28 4.11
CA ALA A 220 -13.66 -7.15 5.22
C ALA A 220 -12.64 -6.49 6.19
N ILE A 221 -12.75 -6.77 7.49
CA ILE A 221 -11.84 -6.21 8.51
C ILE A 221 -10.69 -7.17 8.81
N ILE A 222 -9.46 -6.72 8.60
CA ILE A 222 -8.23 -7.41 9.04
C ILE A 222 -7.81 -6.81 10.38
N LYS A 223 -7.44 -7.68 11.34
CA LYS A 223 -6.84 -7.27 12.63
C LYS A 223 -5.45 -7.87 12.72
N GLY A 224 -4.45 -7.03 12.96
CA GLY A 224 -3.09 -7.50 13.17
C GLY A 224 -2.05 -6.46 12.82
N GLY A 225 -0.79 -6.84 13.05
CA GLY A 225 0.35 -6.06 12.62
C GLY A 225 0.46 -5.98 11.10
N ILE A 226 1.31 -5.07 10.64
CA ILE A 226 1.59 -4.86 9.22
C ILE A 226 3.10 -5.02 8.97
N PRO A 227 3.53 -5.30 7.74
CA PRO A 227 4.93 -5.35 7.41
C PRO A 227 5.62 -3.99 7.64
N THR A 228 6.84 -4.05 8.12
CA THR A 228 7.77 -2.93 8.29
C THR A 228 9.17 -3.39 7.92
N LEU A 229 10.09 -2.43 7.78
CA LEU A 229 11.51 -2.72 7.58
C LEU A 229 12.29 -2.29 8.82
N SER A 230 13.21 -3.14 9.26
CA SER A 230 14.14 -2.87 10.35
C SER A 230 15.47 -3.54 10.03
N GLU A 231 16.56 -2.77 10.05
CA GLU A 231 17.91 -3.31 9.82
C GLU A 231 18.00 -4.11 8.51
N ASP A 232 17.42 -3.56 7.43
CA ASP A 232 17.34 -4.19 6.10
C ASP A 232 16.52 -5.50 6.01
N GLU A 233 15.82 -5.89 7.07
CA GLU A 233 14.93 -7.06 7.09
C GLU A 233 13.46 -6.66 7.19
N PHE A 234 12.60 -7.36 6.43
CA PHE A 234 11.16 -7.25 6.60
C PHE A 234 10.71 -7.96 7.88
N ARG A 235 9.92 -7.26 8.69
CA ARG A 235 9.33 -7.78 9.93
C ARG A 235 7.86 -7.38 10.01
N VAL A 236 7.09 -8.01 10.89
CA VAL A 236 5.72 -7.58 11.18
C VAL A 236 5.73 -6.70 12.42
N ASP A 237 5.25 -5.46 12.29
CA ASP A 237 5.05 -4.56 13.43
C ASP A 237 3.71 -4.88 14.11
N THR A 238 3.79 -5.65 15.20
CA THR A 238 2.62 -6.05 16.00
C THR A 238 2.17 -4.97 17.00
N SER A 239 2.89 -3.85 17.12
CA SER A 239 2.49 -2.74 18.00
C SER A 239 1.28 -1.99 17.44
N ILE A 240 1.10 -2.04 16.11
CA ILE A 240 -0.03 -1.43 15.42
C ILE A 240 -1.26 -2.33 15.59
N ARG A 241 -2.22 -1.88 16.41
CA ARG A 241 -3.47 -2.60 16.73
C ARG A 241 -4.68 -2.14 15.91
N GLN A 242 -4.45 -1.51 14.77
CA GLN A 242 -5.50 -0.98 13.92
C GLN A 242 -6.30 -2.10 13.23
N LYS A 243 -7.56 -1.78 12.94
CA LYS A 243 -8.43 -2.58 12.08
C LYS A 243 -8.28 -2.04 10.66
N TRP A 244 -7.91 -2.89 9.72
CA TRP A 244 -7.73 -2.52 8.32
C TRP A 244 -8.93 -2.95 7.50
N THR A 245 -9.45 -2.05 6.69
CA THR A 245 -10.51 -2.38 5.73
C THR A 245 -9.90 -2.89 4.43
N TYR A 246 -10.25 -4.11 4.07
CA TYR A 246 -9.79 -4.75 2.84
C TYR A 246 -10.12 -3.91 1.60
N GLY A 247 -9.14 -3.74 0.69
CA GLY A 247 -9.30 -2.99 -0.55
C GLY A 247 -9.34 -1.48 -0.37
N LYS A 248 -9.07 -0.98 0.85
CA LYS A 248 -8.89 0.44 1.13
C LYS A 248 -7.47 0.69 1.61
N SER A 249 -6.90 1.80 1.16
CA SER A 249 -5.70 2.36 1.76
C SER A 249 -6.10 3.16 3.00
N GLU A 250 -5.54 2.82 4.14
CA GLU A 250 -5.76 3.54 5.39
C GLU A 250 -4.47 4.21 5.86
N THR A 251 -4.60 5.40 6.43
CA THR A 251 -3.47 6.19 6.95
C THR A 251 -3.40 6.07 8.47
N PHE A 252 -2.18 5.97 9.00
CA PHE A 252 -1.91 5.94 10.44
C PHE A 252 -0.60 6.67 10.74
N LYS A 253 -0.38 7.02 12.01
CA LYS A 253 0.83 7.74 12.44
C LYS A 253 1.81 6.80 13.12
N LYS A 254 3.08 6.85 12.70
CA LYS A 254 4.22 6.27 13.43
C LYS A 254 5.00 7.40 14.10
N THR A 255 5.17 7.31 15.41
CA THR A 255 5.92 8.30 16.20
C THR A 255 7.30 7.76 16.55
N TYR A 256 8.32 8.54 16.21
CA TYR A 256 9.71 8.29 16.58
C TYR A 256 10.04 9.12 17.81
N THR A 257 10.60 8.46 18.83
CA THR A 257 11.13 9.12 20.01
C THR A 257 12.58 8.69 20.21
N ALA A 258 13.43 9.64 20.56
CA ALA A 258 14.82 9.36 20.93
C ALA A 258 15.24 10.35 22.02
N LYS A 259 15.98 9.83 23.00
CA LYS A 259 16.55 10.60 24.09
C LYS A 259 17.88 9.99 24.49
N PHE A 260 18.95 10.76 24.40
CA PHE A 260 20.28 10.31 24.76
C PHE A 260 21.16 11.48 25.22
N PRO A 261 22.14 11.22 26.10
CA PRO A 261 23.13 12.21 26.50
C PRO A 261 24.15 12.46 25.38
N ILE A 262 24.74 13.64 25.35
CA ILE A 262 25.81 14.03 24.44
C ILE A 262 26.81 14.88 25.20
N GLU A 263 28.08 14.51 25.17
CA GLU A 263 29.16 15.31 25.73
C GLU A 263 29.48 16.49 24.81
N ALA A 264 29.56 17.70 25.37
CA ALA A 264 29.96 18.89 24.66
C ALA A 264 31.11 19.59 25.41
N ALA A 265 32.20 19.83 24.70
CA ALA A 265 33.33 20.60 25.21
C ALA A 265 32.89 22.02 25.62
N SER A 266 33.68 22.66 26.49
CA SER A 266 33.47 24.06 26.86
C SER A 266 33.34 24.95 25.63
N HIS A 267 32.37 25.87 25.67
CA HIS A 267 32.07 26.82 24.59
C HIS A 267 31.81 26.20 23.23
N SER A 268 31.37 24.93 23.16
CA SER A 268 31.05 24.26 21.92
C SER A 268 29.55 24.09 21.71
N SER A 269 29.16 23.81 20.48
CA SER A 269 27.80 23.38 20.14
C SER A 269 27.83 22.00 19.51
N VAL A 270 26.72 21.29 19.58
CA VAL A 270 26.50 20.03 18.88
C VAL A 270 25.26 20.18 18.03
N LEU A 271 25.38 19.89 16.74
CA LEU A 271 24.23 19.74 15.84
C LEU A 271 23.84 18.27 15.77
N VAL A 272 22.60 17.98 16.13
CA VAL A 272 22.00 16.64 16.03
C VAL A 272 20.95 16.65 14.94
N VAL A 273 21.16 15.86 13.88
CA VAL A 273 20.20 15.68 12.79
C VAL A 273 19.65 14.26 12.85
N SER A 274 18.33 14.13 12.95
CA SER A 274 17.65 12.84 12.96
C SER A 274 16.96 12.61 11.62
N THR A 275 17.25 11.49 10.97
CA THR A 275 16.74 11.13 9.64
C THR A 275 16.13 9.73 9.65
N VAL A 276 15.14 9.50 8.79
CA VAL A 276 14.61 8.18 8.45
C VAL A 276 14.57 8.02 6.95
N ASN A 277 14.49 6.79 6.47
CA ASN A 277 14.06 6.52 5.10
C ASN A 277 12.53 6.50 5.04
N VAL A 278 11.95 7.07 3.98
CA VAL A 278 10.51 7.03 3.70
C VAL A 278 10.31 6.47 2.30
N GLY A 279 9.40 5.51 2.16
CA GLY A 279 9.15 4.90 0.87
C GLY A 279 8.07 3.84 0.87
N GLU A 280 7.72 3.40 -0.33
CA GLU A 280 6.70 2.38 -0.54
C GLU A 280 7.30 0.98 -0.38
N LEU A 281 6.60 0.14 0.38
CA LEU A 281 6.90 -1.26 0.58
C LEU A 281 5.81 -2.14 -0.03
N GLU A 282 6.21 -3.30 -0.55
CA GLU A 282 5.32 -4.33 -1.10
C GLU A 282 5.66 -5.68 -0.48
N VAL A 283 4.68 -6.39 0.08
CA VAL A 283 4.89 -7.71 0.69
C VAL A 283 3.74 -8.66 0.33
N PRO A 284 4.01 -9.79 -0.33
CA PRO A 284 2.99 -10.81 -0.59
C PRO A 284 2.44 -11.42 0.71
N TYR A 285 1.18 -11.82 0.74
CA TYR A 285 0.58 -12.48 1.90
C TYR A 285 -0.39 -13.61 1.52
N THR A 286 -0.67 -14.48 2.48
CA THR A 286 -1.74 -15.48 2.45
C THR A 286 -2.76 -15.21 3.56
N LEU A 287 -4.02 -15.05 3.18
CA LEU A 287 -5.17 -14.97 4.09
C LEU A 287 -5.70 -16.36 4.39
N HIS A 288 -5.92 -16.62 5.67
CA HIS A 288 -6.59 -17.81 6.17
C HIS A 288 -8.01 -17.44 6.59
N LEU A 289 -8.99 -17.99 5.89
CA LEU A 289 -10.41 -17.68 6.02
C LEU A 289 -11.16 -18.88 6.60
N LYS A 290 -12.15 -18.62 7.44
CA LYS A 290 -13.04 -19.66 7.99
C LYS A 290 -14.50 -19.24 7.95
N SER A 291 -15.36 -20.12 7.44
CA SER A 291 -16.81 -19.96 7.51
C SER A 291 -17.35 -20.32 8.90
N GLU A 292 -18.57 -19.89 9.21
CA GLU A 292 -19.31 -20.36 10.39
C GLU A 292 -19.41 -21.90 10.46
N THR A 293 -19.51 -22.55 9.30
CA THR A 293 -19.56 -24.02 9.19
C THR A 293 -18.19 -24.71 9.36
N GLY A 294 -17.13 -23.94 9.64
CA GLY A 294 -15.77 -24.45 9.82
C GLY A 294 -14.99 -24.73 8.54
N THR A 295 -15.56 -24.41 7.36
CA THR A 295 -14.87 -24.56 6.08
C THR A 295 -13.73 -23.55 5.99
N LYS A 296 -12.53 -24.04 5.71
CA LYS A 296 -11.34 -23.22 5.56
C LYS A 296 -11.07 -22.90 4.09
N ALA A 297 -10.65 -21.68 3.81
CA ALA A 297 -10.16 -21.26 2.51
C ALA A 297 -8.88 -20.44 2.67
N GLN A 298 -8.05 -20.44 1.63
CA GLN A 298 -6.88 -19.58 1.55
C GLN A 298 -7.00 -18.66 0.35
N LYS A 299 -6.51 -17.43 0.49
CA LYS A 299 -6.37 -16.51 -0.64
C LYS A 299 -5.03 -15.79 -0.58
N GLN A 300 -4.44 -15.53 -1.73
CA GLN A 300 -3.19 -14.79 -1.84
C GLN A 300 -3.45 -13.36 -2.25
N GLY A 301 -2.59 -12.46 -1.80
CA GLY A 301 -2.64 -11.05 -2.12
C GLY A 301 -1.31 -10.35 -1.95
N ILE A 302 -1.31 -9.05 -2.18
CA ILE A 302 -0.15 -8.18 -2.02
C ILE A 302 -0.53 -7.06 -1.06
N TRP A 303 0.26 -6.90 -0.01
CA TRP A 303 0.17 -5.74 0.86
C TRP A 303 1.06 -4.63 0.31
N ARG A 304 0.56 -3.39 0.33
CA ARG A 304 1.31 -2.19 -0.03
C ARG A 304 1.18 -1.15 1.08
N GLY A 305 2.24 -0.41 1.36
CA GLY A 305 2.19 0.67 2.32
C GLY A 305 3.33 1.66 2.19
N LEU A 306 3.02 2.95 2.39
CA LEU A 306 4.04 3.97 2.64
C LEU A 306 4.55 3.77 4.06
N SER A 307 5.82 3.42 4.19
CA SER A 307 6.47 3.17 5.48
C SER A 307 7.68 4.07 5.70
N SER A 308 8.21 4.02 6.91
CA SER A 308 9.46 4.64 7.28
C SER A 308 10.27 3.74 8.23
N TRP A 309 11.58 3.73 8.01
CA TRP A 309 12.54 2.83 8.64
C TRP A 309 13.90 3.51 8.81
N ASP A 310 14.85 2.81 9.45
CA ASP A 310 16.22 3.27 9.71
C ASP A 310 16.30 4.66 10.34
N LEU A 311 15.78 4.80 11.56
CA LEU A 311 16.05 6.00 12.34
C LEU A 311 17.57 6.11 12.58
N ARG A 312 18.17 7.17 12.06
CA ARG A 312 19.60 7.49 12.22
C ARG A 312 19.75 8.86 12.85
N HIS A 313 20.76 8.99 13.70
CA HIS A 313 21.19 10.25 14.28
C HIS A 313 22.59 10.57 13.81
N SER A 314 22.75 11.74 13.18
CA SER A 314 24.06 12.31 12.89
C SER A 314 24.37 13.37 13.94
N ILE A 315 25.53 13.22 14.59
CA ILE A 315 26.01 14.11 15.64
C ILE A 315 27.25 14.81 15.10
N THR A 316 27.17 16.12 14.96
CA THR A 316 28.29 16.95 14.51
C THR A 316 28.69 17.88 15.64
N HIS A 317 29.89 17.69 16.18
CA HIS A 317 30.49 18.65 17.10
C HIS A 317 30.88 19.91 16.33
N VAL A 318 30.19 20.99 16.65
CA VAL A 318 30.51 22.34 16.21
C VAL A 318 31.32 22.96 17.33
N VAL A 319 32.63 22.70 17.35
CA VAL A 319 33.54 23.39 18.29
C VAL A 319 33.33 24.88 18.13
N GLY A 320 33.17 25.60 19.24
CA GLY A 320 33.21 27.05 19.24
C GLY A 320 34.61 27.51 18.88
N LEU A 321 34.88 27.54 17.58
CA LEU A 321 35.54 28.73 17.06
C LEU A 321 34.48 29.80 17.21
N ASP A 322 34.74 30.85 17.99
CA ASP A 322 34.08 32.13 17.78
C ASP A 322 33.87 32.27 16.28
N LYS A 323 32.62 32.26 15.80
CA LYS A 323 32.37 32.42 14.36
C LYS A 323 33.10 33.69 13.99
N PRO A 324 34.20 33.63 13.20
CA PRO A 324 35.03 34.80 13.01
C PRO A 324 34.11 35.89 12.48
N THR A 325 33.97 36.96 13.26
CA THR A 325 33.10 38.06 12.91
C THR A 325 34.01 39.12 12.33
N VAL A 326 33.95 39.27 11.01
CA VAL A 326 34.70 40.31 10.30
C VAL A 326 33.77 41.44 9.92
N THR A 327 34.29 42.66 9.98
CA THR A 327 33.57 43.85 9.53
C THR A 327 33.75 44.04 8.02
N GLY A 328 32.79 44.72 7.41
CA GLY A 328 32.77 44.95 5.98
C GLY A 328 31.58 45.82 5.56
N SER A 329 31.20 45.73 4.29
CA SER A 329 30.09 46.51 3.74
C SER A 329 29.08 45.63 2.98
N ILE A 330 27.85 46.12 2.86
CA ILE A 330 26.81 45.61 1.96
C ILE A 330 26.20 46.81 1.26
N ILE A 331 26.41 46.90 -0.05
CA ILE A 331 25.99 48.05 -0.86
C ILE A 331 25.11 47.54 -1.98
N SER A 332 23.92 48.13 -2.15
CA SER A 332 23.10 47.88 -3.33
C SER A 332 23.72 48.61 -4.53
N LEU A 333 23.73 47.96 -5.68
CA LEU A 333 24.00 48.60 -6.96
C LEU A 333 22.65 48.72 -7.67
N ASN A 334 22.22 49.93 -8.00
CA ASN A 334 20.96 50.24 -8.73
C ASN A 334 19.67 49.65 -8.11
N GLY A 335 19.70 49.36 -6.81
CA GLY A 335 18.61 48.78 -6.03
C GLY A 335 18.27 47.32 -6.33
N SER A 336 18.66 46.76 -7.48
CA SER A 336 18.34 45.38 -7.90
C SER A 336 19.51 44.40 -7.75
N LYS A 337 20.73 44.92 -7.61
CA LYS A 337 21.95 44.13 -7.36
C LYS A 337 22.58 44.56 -6.05
N PHE A 338 23.49 43.74 -5.53
CA PHE A 338 24.27 44.12 -4.36
C PHE A 338 25.68 43.53 -4.40
N VAL A 339 26.56 44.15 -3.63
CA VAL A 339 27.93 43.71 -3.37
C VAL A 339 28.15 43.78 -1.87
N ALA A 340 28.56 42.67 -1.27
CA ALA A 340 28.99 42.59 0.11
C ALA A 340 30.49 42.28 0.15
N THR A 341 31.26 43.11 0.85
CA THR A 341 32.73 43.05 0.86
C THR A 341 33.23 42.89 2.28
N PHE A 342 34.09 41.91 2.52
CA PHE A 342 34.69 41.64 3.83
C PHE A 342 36.19 41.36 3.69
N ILE A 343 36.99 41.86 4.64
CA ILE A 343 38.44 41.62 4.66
C ILE A 343 38.72 40.50 5.68
N ILE A 344 39.33 39.41 5.23
CA ILE A 344 39.63 38.23 6.05
C ILE A 344 41.07 37.80 5.77
N ASP A 345 41.93 37.85 6.80
CA ASP A 345 43.36 37.54 6.68
C ASP A 345 44.01 38.26 5.48
N GLU A 346 43.80 39.58 5.41
CA GLU A 346 44.31 40.49 4.37
C GLU A 346 43.74 40.27 2.95
N LEU A 347 42.89 39.26 2.74
CA LEU A 347 42.23 39.00 1.46
C LEU A 347 40.83 39.60 1.42
N GLN A 348 40.42 40.11 0.26
CA GLN A 348 39.10 40.68 0.06
C GLN A 348 38.14 39.60 -0.45
N TYR A 349 37.12 39.29 0.35
CA TYR A 349 36.03 38.40 -0.02
C TYR A 349 34.81 39.20 -0.43
N ILE A 350 34.33 38.95 -1.65
CA ILE A 350 33.24 39.69 -2.27
C ILE A 350 32.10 38.72 -2.56
N TYR A 351 30.91 38.98 -2.01
CA TYR A 351 29.68 38.28 -2.37
C TYR A 351 28.76 39.21 -3.14
N SER A 352 28.44 38.86 -4.38
CA SER A 352 27.58 39.70 -5.23
C SER A 352 26.44 38.91 -5.85
N GLY A 353 25.29 39.53 -6.02
CA GLY A 353 24.09 38.89 -6.55
C GLY A 353 22.98 39.88 -6.89
N SER A 354 21.83 39.33 -7.30
CA SER A 354 20.62 40.09 -7.61
C SER A 354 19.55 39.87 -6.55
N MET A 355 18.87 40.93 -6.12
CA MET A 355 17.79 40.90 -5.13
C MET A 355 16.42 40.84 -5.80
N ASN A 356 15.59 39.89 -5.39
CA ASN A 356 14.19 39.78 -5.82
C ASN A 356 13.27 39.51 -4.62
N PRO A 357 12.20 40.31 -4.42
CA PRO A 357 11.92 41.62 -5.05
C PRO A 357 13.02 42.67 -4.83
N THR A 358 13.05 43.70 -5.67
CA THR A 358 14.00 44.83 -5.58
C THR A 358 13.68 45.68 -4.32
N PRO A 359 14.56 45.75 -3.31
CA PRO A 359 14.28 46.51 -2.09
C PRO A 359 14.51 48.03 -2.23
N GLY A 360 15.17 48.48 -3.29
CA GLY A 360 15.61 49.88 -3.44
C GLY A 360 17.10 50.05 -3.09
N GLU A 361 17.59 51.28 -3.18
CA GLU A 361 19.00 51.58 -2.93
C GLU A 361 19.30 51.67 -1.42
N PHE A 362 20.40 51.08 -0.98
CA PHE A 362 20.90 51.14 0.37
C PHE A 362 22.42 50.93 0.44
N SER A 363 23.04 51.42 1.52
CA SER A 363 24.46 51.26 1.80
C SER A 363 24.71 51.02 3.28
N VAL A 364 25.36 49.91 3.61
CA VAL A 364 25.77 49.54 4.96
C VAL A 364 27.29 49.42 4.97
N THR A 365 28.00 50.31 5.66
CA THR A 365 29.48 50.32 5.72
C THR A 365 30.05 49.64 6.97
N THR A 366 29.18 49.25 7.90
CA THR A 366 29.52 48.61 9.18
C THR A 366 28.89 47.21 9.27
N ALA A 367 28.79 46.52 8.13
CA ALA A 367 28.26 45.17 8.09
C ALA A 367 29.22 44.19 8.78
N THR A 368 28.66 43.09 9.25
CA THR A 368 29.39 41.97 9.84
C THR A 368 29.11 40.71 9.05
N LEU A 369 30.14 39.91 8.82
CA LEU A 369 30.02 38.55 8.28
C LEU A 369 30.35 37.55 9.37
N LYS A 370 29.42 36.65 9.65
CA LYS A 370 29.63 35.49 10.50
C LYS A 370 29.75 34.25 9.63
N TYR A 371 30.85 33.52 9.75
CA TYR A 371 31.11 32.28 9.01
C TYR A 371 31.77 31.24 9.92
N THR A 372 31.92 30.00 9.46
CA THR A 372 32.56 28.90 10.21
C THR A 372 33.81 28.36 9.53
N SER A 373 33.95 28.54 8.20
CA SER A 373 35.16 28.16 7.47
C SER A 373 35.30 28.98 6.18
N LYS A 374 36.53 29.22 5.71
CA LYS A 374 36.77 29.95 4.44
C LYS A 374 36.20 29.21 3.23
N GLN A 375 36.03 27.89 3.31
CA GLN A 375 35.40 27.07 2.27
C GLN A 375 33.95 27.48 2.02
N GLN A 376 33.26 28.05 3.02
CA GLN A 376 31.90 28.58 2.83
C GLN A 376 31.87 29.83 1.96
N LEU A 377 32.97 30.57 1.89
CA LEU A 377 33.11 31.85 1.19
C LEU A 377 33.60 31.65 -0.25
N THR A 378 33.08 30.61 -0.91
CA THR A 378 33.46 30.24 -2.28
C THR A 378 32.24 29.82 -3.11
N GLY A 379 32.34 30.06 -4.42
CA GLY A 379 31.36 29.63 -5.42
C GLY A 379 30.02 30.36 -5.36
N THR A 380 29.06 29.86 -6.14
CA THR A 380 27.70 30.40 -6.21
C THR A 380 26.79 29.72 -5.18
N ARG A 381 26.06 30.53 -4.41
CA ARG A 381 25.14 30.10 -3.36
C ARG A 381 23.79 30.79 -3.51
N TRP A 382 22.73 30.09 -3.12
CA TRP A 382 21.44 30.74 -2.90
C TRP A 382 21.51 31.57 -1.61
N TYR A 383 20.64 32.56 -1.45
CA TYR A 383 20.50 33.27 -0.18
C TYR A 383 19.05 33.71 0.04
N THR A 384 18.71 33.95 1.30
CA THR A 384 17.48 34.65 1.72
C THR A 384 17.84 35.79 2.65
N GLY A 385 17.02 36.83 2.70
CA GLY A 385 17.34 37.98 3.53
C GLY A 385 16.18 38.93 3.74
N GLN A 386 16.45 39.96 4.54
CA GLN A 386 15.54 41.06 4.78
C GLN A 386 16.33 42.36 4.67
N VAL A 387 15.78 43.31 3.92
CA VAL A 387 16.24 44.70 3.86
C VAL A 387 15.12 45.53 4.46
N GLY A 388 15.31 45.98 5.70
CA GLY A 388 14.23 46.53 6.53
C GLY A 388 14.37 48.00 6.90
N ILE A 389 13.64 48.37 7.95
CA ILE A 389 13.60 49.74 8.48
C ILE A 389 14.91 50.11 9.18
N SER A 390 15.68 49.17 9.72
CA SER A 390 16.88 49.48 10.50
C SER A 390 18.08 48.58 10.24
N LYS A 391 17.92 47.52 9.43
CA LYS A 391 18.99 46.56 9.19
C LYS A 391 18.84 45.83 7.86
N VAL A 392 19.97 45.36 7.36
CA VAL A 392 20.07 44.35 6.31
C VAL A 392 20.51 43.03 6.95
N THR A 393 19.94 41.93 6.51
CA THR A 393 20.40 40.57 6.87
C THR A 393 20.31 39.67 5.65
N LEU A 394 21.40 39.00 5.31
CA LEU A 394 21.52 38.01 4.25
C LEU A 394 22.01 36.68 4.85
N ASN A 395 21.19 35.65 4.75
CA ASN A 395 21.52 34.27 5.11
C ASN A 395 21.96 33.55 3.84
N ILE A 396 23.26 33.28 3.73
CA ILE A 396 23.88 32.67 2.54
C ILE A 396 23.84 31.15 2.68
N GLY A 397 23.40 30.48 1.62
CA GLY A 397 23.29 29.04 1.56
C GLY A 397 24.65 28.39 1.74
N ASN A 398 24.74 27.39 2.62
CA ASN A 398 25.94 26.80 3.23
C ASN A 398 26.40 27.41 4.57
N GLY A 399 25.75 28.46 5.09
CA GLY A 399 25.84 28.86 6.49
C GLY A 399 26.24 30.31 6.83
N PRO A 400 27.00 31.07 6.02
CA PRO A 400 27.40 32.43 6.35
C PRO A 400 26.20 33.38 6.51
N VAL A 401 26.35 34.35 7.41
CA VAL A 401 25.33 35.40 7.63
C VAL A 401 26.00 36.76 7.56
N ALA A 402 25.57 37.58 6.60
CA ALA A 402 26.00 38.97 6.47
C ALA A 402 24.90 39.90 6.99
N SER A 403 25.21 40.81 7.91
CA SER A 403 24.21 41.72 8.46
C SER A 403 24.81 43.03 8.95
N GLY A 404 24.04 44.11 8.89
CA GLY A 404 24.44 45.39 9.49
C GLY A 404 23.31 46.39 9.57
N PRO A 405 23.48 47.46 10.37
CA PRO A 405 22.49 48.51 10.54
C PRO A 405 22.37 49.35 9.27
N LEU A 406 21.15 49.73 8.90
CA LEU A 406 20.91 50.72 7.84
C LEU A 406 21.03 52.12 8.43
N PRO A 407 21.68 53.07 7.72
CA PRO A 407 21.67 54.47 8.12
C PRO A 407 20.25 55.04 8.01
N ASP A 408 19.98 56.14 8.70
CA ASP A 408 18.64 56.73 8.81
C ASP A 408 18.06 57.17 7.45
N ASP A 409 18.92 57.54 6.51
CA ASP A 409 18.60 57.92 5.12
C ASP A 409 18.48 56.73 4.15
N GLY A 410 18.85 55.52 4.59
CA GLY A 410 18.81 54.27 3.80
C GLY A 410 17.75 53.27 4.26
N ARG A 411 16.81 53.68 5.11
CA ARG A 411 15.76 52.83 5.67
C ARG A 411 14.71 52.49 4.62
N ILE A 412 14.29 51.22 4.57
CA ILE A 412 13.27 50.74 3.63
C ILE A 412 12.03 50.31 4.39
N ASP A 413 10.91 51.01 4.15
CA ASP A 413 9.61 50.80 4.77
C ASP A 413 8.51 50.69 3.69
N PRO A 414 7.77 49.56 3.60
CA PRO A 414 7.89 48.37 4.44
C PRO A 414 9.18 47.58 4.17
N ALA A 415 9.62 46.84 5.20
CA ALA A 415 10.76 45.94 5.06
C ALA A 415 10.53 44.92 3.94
N SER A 416 11.52 44.77 3.05
CA SER A 416 11.46 43.85 1.92
C SER A 416 12.17 42.54 2.26
N THR A 417 11.48 41.41 2.05
CA THR A 417 12.11 40.09 2.10
C THR A 417 12.70 39.79 0.73
N VAL A 418 13.99 39.52 0.66
CA VAL A 418 14.72 39.30 -0.59
C VAL A 418 15.25 37.87 -0.67
N SER A 419 15.32 37.33 -1.88
CA SER A 419 15.98 36.05 -2.14
C SER A 419 16.65 36.05 -3.51
N GLY A 420 17.62 35.17 -3.70
CA GLY A 420 18.33 35.09 -4.97
C GLY A 420 19.51 34.14 -4.93
N THR A 421 20.39 34.30 -5.92
CA THR A 421 21.70 33.65 -5.94
C THR A 421 22.79 34.71 -5.97
N GLY A 422 23.90 34.43 -5.30
CA GLY A 422 25.08 35.26 -5.33
C GLY A 422 26.34 34.41 -5.44
N THR A 423 27.44 35.03 -5.85
CA THR A 423 28.71 34.36 -6.06
C THR A 423 29.77 35.01 -5.21
N TRP A 424 30.55 34.17 -4.52
CA TRP A 424 31.77 34.58 -3.84
C TRP A 424 32.93 34.67 -4.82
N THR A 425 33.65 35.79 -4.78
CA THR A 425 34.97 35.96 -5.41
C THR A 425 35.97 36.42 -4.36
N THR A 426 37.24 36.10 -4.58
CA THR A 426 38.36 36.55 -3.74
C THR A 426 39.27 37.40 -4.62
N ALA A 427 39.65 38.58 -4.13
CA ALA A 427 40.56 39.51 -4.79
C ALA A 427 41.85 39.68 -4.00
#